data_AF-A0A0A7UZ74-F1
#
_entry.id   AF-A0A0A7UZ74-F1
#
_cell.length_a   1.000
_cell.length_b   1.000
_cell.length_c   1.000
_cell.angle_alpha   90.00
_cell.angle_beta   90.00
_cell.angle_gamma   90.00
#
_symmetry.space_group_name_H-M   'P 1'
#
loop_
_entity.id
_entity.type
_entity.pdbx_description
1 polymer ?
#
loop_
_entity_poly.entity_id
_entity_poly.type
_entity_poly.pdbx_seq_one_letter_code
_entity_poly.pdbx_strand_id
1 'polypeptide(L)'
;MSELSMNDKMTLVQYAIEKYENEEELLSKLSSVLPEKDIQRSLDTLIGTQKVRRIGPEIIQNNTSHTELPELPDNVKELLEKI
;
A
#
# COMPACT_ATOMS: atom_id res chain seq x y z
N MET A 1 -12.16 1.37 16.66
CA MET A 1 -11.17 1.80 15.67
C MET A 1 -11.90 1.83 14.34
N SER A 2 -12.00 2.99 13.69
CA SER A 2 -12.72 3.12 12.42
C SER A 2 -12.21 2.05 11.46
N GLU A 3 -13.11 1.19 10.99
CA GLU A 3 -12.78 0.21 9.96
C GLU A 3 -12.38 1.00 8.72
N LEU A 4 -11.08 1.07 8.42
CA LEU A 4 -10.64 1.61 7.14
C LEU A 4 -11.36 0.85 6.03
N SER A 5 -11.90 1.59 5.06
CA SER A 5 -12.47 0.97 3.87
C SER A 5 -11.40 0.18 3.13
N MET A 6 -11.80 -0.82 2.36
CA MET A 6 -10.87 -1.58 1.53
C MET A 6 -10.10 -0.66 0.56
N ASN A 7 -10.74 0.41 0.06
CA ASN A 7 -10.08 1.44 -0.72
C ASN A 7 -9.02 2.19 0.09
N ASP A 8 -9.34 2.63 1.32
CA ASP A 8 -8.38 3.35 2.17
C ASP A 8 -7.13 2.51 2.45
N LYS A 9 -7.32 1.20 2.71
CA LYS A 9 -6.21 0.26 2.92
C LYS A 9 -5.35 0.13 1.67
N MET A 10 -5.98 0.00 0.50
CA MET A 10 -5.26 -0.07 -0.78
C MET A 10 -4.50 1.23 -1.06
N THR A 11 -5.11 2.39 -0.86
CA THR A 11 -4.46 3.70 -1.01
C THR A 11 -3.27 3.82 -0.06
N LEU A 12 -3.42 3.44 1.21
CA LEU A 12 -2.32 3.46 2.18
C LEU A 12 -1.14 2.60 1.70
N VAL A 13 -1.43 1.38 1.23
CA VAL A 13 -0.40 0.47 0.72
C VAL A 13 0.29 1.06 -0.51
N GLN A 14 -0.44 1.63 -1.47
CA GLN A 14 0.16 2.26 -2.65
C GLN A 14 1.07 3.43 -2.27
N TYR A 15 0.62 4.33 -1.39
CA TYR A 15 1.46 5.44 -0.95
C TYR A 15 2.66 4.98 -0.11
N ALA A 16 2.51 3.91 0.67
CA ALA A 16 3.62 3.29 1.37
C ALA A 16 4.63 2.69 0.37
N ILE A 17 4.18 2.05 -0.72
CA ILE A 17 5.06 1.50 -1.77
C ILE A 17 5.86 2.61 -2.44
N GLU A 18 5.26 3.78 -2.65
CA GLU A 18 5.95 4.93 -3.21
C GLU A 18 7.08 5.44 -2.31
N LYS A 19 6.91 5.34 -0.97
CA LYS A 19 7.95 5.69 0.00
C LYS A 19 8.97 4.57 0.23
N TYR A 20 8.50 3.32 0.23
CA TYR A 20 9.23 2.11 0.59
C TYR A 20 9.05 1.08 -0.53
N GLU A 21 9.96 1.11 -1.50
CA GLU A 21 9.92 0.20 -2.65
C GLU A 21 10.26 -1.25 -2.25
N ASN A 22 10.86 -1.46 -1.07
CA ASN A 22 11.19 -2.77 -0.54
C ASN A 22 9.98 -3.38 0.20
N GLU A 23 9.59 -4.60 -0.18
CA GLU A 23 8.42 -5.29 0.34
C GLU A 23 8.52 -5.62 1.84
N GLU A 24 9.69 -6.04 2.33
CA GLU A 24 9.88 -6.33 3.76
C GLU A 24 9.79 -5.07 4.62
N GLU A 25 10.45 -3.99 4.18
CA GLU A 25 10.41 -2.70 4.88
C GLU A 25 8.98 -2.16 4.94
N LEU A 26 8.28 -2.20 3.80
CA LEU A 26 6.89 -1.80 3.69
C LEU A 26 5.97 -2.59 4.64
N LEU A 27 6.09 -3.92 4.66
CA LEU A 27 5.31 -4.79 5.56
C LEU A 27 5.55 -4.43 7.02
N SER A 28 6.81 -4.23 7.41
CA SER A 28 7.19 -3.84 8.78
C SER A 28 6.55 -2.51 9.19
N LYS A 29 6.61 -1.51 8.31
CA LYS A 29 6.01 -0.19 8.53
C LYS A 29 4.49 -0.25 8.63
N LEU A 30 3.85 -0.89 7.66
CA LEU A 30 2.39 -1.01 7.61
C LEU A 30 1.84 -1.86 8.76
N SER A 31 2.59 -2.85 9.26
CA SER A 31 2.20 -3.69 10.40
C SER A 31 1.92 -2.89 11.68
N SER A 32 2.48 -1.67 11.79
CA SER A 32 2.23 -0.76 12.91
C SER A 32 0.85 -0.10 12.87
N VAL A 33 0.19 -0.07 11.70
CA VAL A 33 -1.08 0.63 11.47
C VAL A 33 -2.21 -0.28 10.96
N LEU A 34 -1.87 -1.37 10.28
CA LEU A 34 -2.79 -2.37 9.73
C LEU A 34 -2.32 -3.79 10.05
N PRO A 35 -3.24 -4.76 10.19
CA PRO A 35 -2.87 -6.15 10.36
C PRO A 35 -2.27 -6.72 9.07
N GLU A 36 -1.27 -7.58 9.20
CA GLU A 36 -0.53 -8.20 8.08
C GLU A 36 -1.44 -8.87 7.04
N LYS A 37 -2.50 -9.56 7.50
CA LYS A 37 -3.48 -10.19 6.63
C LYS A 37 -4.16 -9.19 5.68
N ASP A 38 -4.45 -7.99 6.15
CA ASP A 38 -5.05 -6.94 5.31
C ASP A 38 -4.02 -6.37 4.33
N ILE A 39 -2.77 -6.18 4.78
CA ILE A 39 -1.67 -5.69 3.95
C ILE A 39 -1.41 -6.64 2.78
N GLN A 40 -1.24 -7.93 3.07
CA GLN A 40 -1.03 -8.96 2.04
C GLN A 40 -2.21 -9.02 1.07
N ARG A 41 -3.45 -9.02 1.58
CA ARG A 41 -4.64 -9.01 0.72
C ARG A 41 -4.70 -7.78 -0.19
N SER A 42 -4.34 -6.61 0.32
CA SER A 42 -4.26 -5.37 -0.46
C SER A 42 -3.16 -5.44 -1.51
N LEU A 43 -1.96 -5.94 -1.16
CA LEU A 43 -0.86 -6.17 -2.10
C LEU A 43 -1.25 -7.14 -3.22
N ASP A 44 -1.79 -8.31 -2.88
CA ASP A 44 -2.26 -9.30 -3.86
C ASP A 44 -3.30 -8.70 -4.81
N THR A 45 -4.22 -7.90 -4.27
CA THR A 45 -5.24 -7.22 -5.07
C THR A 45 -4.59 -6.17 -5.99
N LEU A 46 -3.67 -5.36 -5.48
CA LEU A 46 -2.97 -4.33 -6.25
C LEU A 46 -2.11 -4.94 -7.37
N ILE A 47 -1.44 -6.06 -7.10
CA ILE A 47 -0.66 -6.80 -8.10
C ILE A 47 -1.59 -7.45 -9.12
N GLY A 48 -2.65 -8.14 -8.66
CA GLY A 48 -3.63 -8.80 -9.53
C GLY A 48 -4.42 -7.82 -10.42
N THR A 49 -4.61 -6.59 -9.96
CA THR A 49 -5.23 -5.50 -10.74
C THR A 49 -4.23 -4.68 -11.55
N GLN A 50 -2.96 -5.10 -11.59
CA GLN A 50 -1.87 -4.42 -12.31
C GLN A 50 -1.61 -2.97 -11.86
N LYS A 51 -2.09 -2.58 -10.68
CA LYS A 51 -1.84 -1.27 -10.05
C LYS A 51 -0.46 -1.19 -9.39
N VAL A 52 0.07 -2.32 -8.96
CA VAL A 52 1.43 -2.49 -8.43
C VAL A 52 2.12 -3.58 -9.24
N ARG A 53 3.41 -3.42 -9.47
CA ARG A 53 4.25 -4.40 -10.17
C ARG A 53 5.48 -4.74 -9.33
N ARG A 54 5.88 -6.00 -9.38
CA ARG A 54 7.13 -6.46 -8.78
C ARG A 54 8.26 -6.31 -9.79
N ILE A 55 9.25 -5.47 -9.48
CA ILE A 55 10.40 -5.15 -10.34
C ILE A 55 11.61 -6.03 -10.01
N GLY A 56 11.73 -6.44 -8.75
CA GLY A 56 12.79 -7.32 -8.28
C GLY A 56 12.25 -8.39 -7.33
N PRO A 57 13.11 -9.29 -6.82
CA PRO A 57 12.67 -10.34 -5.90
C PRO A 57 11.93 -9.79 -4.66
N GLU A 58 12.34 -8.60 -4.20
CA GLU A 58 11.81 -7.93 -2.99
C GLU A 58 11.40 -6.47 -3.27
N ILE A 59 11.41 -6.05 -4.54
CA ILE A 59 11.13 -4.66 -4.92
C ILE A 59 9.77 -4.60 -5.61
N ILE A 60 8.86 -3.83 -5.04
CA ILE A 60 7.53 -3.54 -5.56
C ILE A 60 7.40 -2.05 -5.85
N GLN A 61 6.67 -1.72 -6.91
CA GLN A 61 6.50 -0.34 -7.36
C GLN A 61 5.09 -0.12 -7.88
N ASN A 62 4.51 1.06 -7.62
CA ASN A 62 3.24 1.44 -8.23
C ASN A 62 3.39 1.49 -9.76
N ASN A 63 2.43 0.89 -10.45
CA ASN A 63 2.37 0.90 -11.90
C ASN A 63 1.62 2.16 -12.38
N THR A 64 2.12 3.33 -12.01
CA THR A 64 1.52 4.64 -12.34
C THR A 64 1.39 4.87 -13.85
N SER A 65 2.18 4.15 -14.66
CA SER A 65 2.04 4.13 -16.12
C SER A 65 0.75 3.46 -16.62
N HIS A 66 0.13 2.59 -15.83
CA HIS A 66 -1.09 1.85 -16.19
C HIS A 66 -2.32 2.34 -15.43
N THR A 67 -2.14 2.83 -14.21
CA THR A 67 -3.24 3.33 -13.38
C THR A 67 -2.76 4.47 -12.51
N GLU A 68 -3.48 5.59 -12.53
CA GLU A 68 -3.19 6.74 -11.68
C GLU A 68 -3.36 6.39 -10.20
N LEU A 69 -2.56 7.02 -9.35
CA LEU A 69 -2.71 6.89 -7.91
C LEU A 69 -4.05 7.50 -7.49
N PRO A 70 -4.81 6.84 -6.61
CA PRO A 70 -6.04 7.39 -6.07
C PRO A 70 -5.74 8.64 -5.24
N GLU A 71 -6.72 9.54 -5.13
CA GLU A 71 -6.61 10.68 -4.20
C GLU A 71 -6.34 10.16 -2.78
N LEU A 72 -5.41 10.82 -2.09
CA LEU A 72 -5.05 10.51 -0.71
C LEU A 72 -6.09 11.13 0.24
N PRO A 73 -6.95 10.33 0.90
CA PRO A 73 -7.89 10.87 1.85
C PRO A 73 -7.18 11.21 3.18
N ASP A 74 -7.70 12.19 3.92
CA ASP A 74 -7.06 12.73 5.13
C ASP A 74 -6.78 11.65 6.19
N ASN A 75 -7.71 10.71 6.38
CA ASN A 75 -7.56 9.58 7.32
C ASN A 75 -6.36 8.67 6.97
N VAL A 76 -6.08 8.47 5.67
CA VAL A 76 -4.95 7.66 5.21
C VAL A 76 -3.66 8.45 5.34
N LYS A 77 -3.69 9.76 5.05
CA LYS A 77 -2.55 10.65 5.23
C LYS A 77 -2.03 10.63 6.67
N GLU A 78 -2.92 10.74 7.66
CA GLU A 78 -2.57 10.66 9.08
C GLU A 78 -1.90 9.32 9.46
N LEU A 79 -2.25 8.22 8.80
CA LEU A 79 -1.62 6.92 9.01
C LEU A 79 -0.25 6.84 8.32
N LEU A 80 -0.13 7.41 7.11
CA LEU A 80 1.11 7.45 6.35
C LEU A 80 2.19 8.32 7.04
N GLU A 81 1.79 9.29 7.85
CA GLU A 81 2.69 10.10 8.67
C GLU A 81 3.15 9.38 9.96
N LYS A 82 2.44 8.33 10.38
CA LYS A 82 2.80 7.52 11.55
C LYS A 82 3.81 6.41 11.25
N ILE A 83 4.02 6.09 9.97
CA ILE A 83 4.94 5.05 9.52
C ILE A 83 6.24 5.61 8.96
#